data_AF-A0A9P9DBV0-F1
#
_entry.id   AF-A0A9P9DBV0-F1
#
_cell.length_a   1.000
_cell.length_b   1.000
_cell.length_c   1.000
_cell.angle_alpha   90.00
_cell.angle_beta   90.00
_cell.angle_gamma   90.00
#
_symmetry.space_group_name_H-M   'P 1'
#
loop_
_entity.id
_entity.type
_entity.pdbx_description
1 polymer ?
#
loop_
_entity_poly.entity_id
_entity_poly.type
_entity_poly.pdbx_seq_one_letter_code
_entity_poly.pdbx_strand_id
1 'polypeptide(L)'
;MKRKREQSLDDTVPSKKSTIDLALETRIKICPLIKILTQYGLLSCIASYLVPRDLFALAATSKAALEAIFPRPESRKSLLKKTLCEGKGIAIRVSHHQKSPFFYTFDCKESVQCGTQADGIEVRPCSRCNTNTCDECRIHCVYQSIHLPAEEPDELDAFSGFALLHSHEMGILSEAHLNLEAAPWTEFRNHDQGYLDLPLTSSVFAAPVNIEELINVDLGSRPLTITYSSGTPHPSPVIKAFWEITEQRKRSLCEKCFDQQSLKGRCSRSRCRCTLKGRFLNRWLCLGCFQEEEKQLKSSTLGIGGFNPTKCGCGTELNENTTKTVCLWCCGTTTNQ
;
A
#
# COMPACT_ATOMS: atom_id res chain seq x y z
N MET A 1 -4.64 -50.69 -54.28
CA MET A 1 -3.95 -52.01 -54.26
C MET A 1 -4.59 -52.88 -53.18
N LYS A 2 -5.16 -54.02 -53.59
CA LYS A 2 -5.73 -55.06 -52.72
C LYS A 2 -4.61 -55.99 -52.26
N ARG A 3 -4.51 -56.32 -50.96
CA ARG A 3 -3.89 -57.57 -50.51
C ARG A 3 -4.69 -58.19 -49.37
N LYS A 4 -4.66 -59.51 -49.41
CA LYS A 4 -5.61 -60.51 -48.90
C LYS A 4 -4.96 -61.18 -47.68
N ARG A 5 -5.75 -61.32 -46.62
CA ARG A 5 -5.91 -62.44 -45.68
C ARG A 5 -4.75 -63.46 -45.54
N GLU A 6 -4.35 -63.72 -44.30
CA GLU A 6 -4.11 -65.08 -43.83
C GLU A 6 -4.45 -65.22 -42.34
N GLN A 7 -5.26 -66.24 -42.03
CA GLN A 7 -5.62 -66.74 -40.72
C GLN A 7 -4.85 -68.06 -40.52
N SER A 8 -4.36 -68.30 -39.32
CA SER A 8 -4.12 -69.66 -38.82
C SER A 8 -4.49 -69.75 -37.34
N LEU A 9 -5.59 -70.47 -37.10
CA LEU A 9 -5.88 -71.30 -35.92
C LEU A 9 -4.81 -72.42 -35.83
N ASP A 10 -4.55 -73.16 -34.78
CA ASP A 10 -5.04 -73.36 -33.41
C ASP A 10 -3.90 -74.14 -32.71
N ASP A 11 -3.80 -74.11 -31.38
CA ASP A 11 -3.63 -75.33 -30.59
C ASP A 11 -3.50 -75.00 -29.08
N THR A 12 -4.54 -75.45 -28.39
CA THR A 12 -4.78 -75.51 -26.95
C THR A 12 -3.78 -76.41 -26.21
N VAL A 13 -3.53 -76.13 -24.91
CA VAL A 13 -3.78 -77.02 -23.74
C VAL A 13 -3.20 -76.38 -22.44
N PRO A 14 -3.78 -76.66 -21.24
CA PRO A 14 -4.00 -75.68 -20.17
C PRO A 14 -3.17 -75.92 -18.90
N SER A 15 -2.99 -74.91 -18.03
CA SER A 15 -2.91 -75.16 -16.58
C SER A 15 -2.97 -73.91 -15.72
N LYS A 16 -3.85 -73.99 -14.71
CA LYS A 16 -3.82 -73.36 -13.39
C LYS A 16 -4.02 -71.84 -13.27
N LYS A 17 -5.28 -71.51 -12.97
CA LYS A 17 -5.66 -70.44 -12.04
C LYS A 17 -4.72 -70.43 -10.82
N SER A 18 -4.03 -69.31 -10.63
CA SER A 18 -3.62 -68.84 -9.31
C SER A 18 -3.97 -67.36 -9.23
N THR A 19 -5.26 -67.12 -9.05
CA THR A 19 -5.81 -65.93 -8.43
C THR A 19 -5.23 -65.85 -7.01
N ILE A 20 -4.11 -65.15 -6.86
CA ILE A 20 -3.77 -64.51 -5.59
C ILE A 20 -3.43 -63.08 -5.95
N ASP A 21 -4.39 -62.23 -5.61
CA ASP A 21 -4.33 -60.79 -5.56
C ASP A 21 -2.96 -60.30 -5.05
N LEU A 22 -2.08 -59.96 -5.98
CA LEU A 22 -1.11 -58.89 -5.78
C LEU A 22 -1.73 -57.53 -6.13
N ALA A 23 -3.04 -57.38 -5.89
CA ALA A 23 -3.59 -56.11 -5.47
C ALA A 23 -3.12 -55.86 -4.03
N LEU A 24 -1.81 -55.67 -3.85
CA LEU A 24 -1.31 -54.93 -2.71
C LEU A 24 -1.76 -53.49 -2.97
N GLU A 25 -3.02 -53.21 -2.65
CA GLU A 25 -3.51 -51.90 -2.29
C GLU A 25 -2.52 -51.35 -1.27
N THR A 26 -1.48 -50.72 -1.78
CA THR A 26 -0.66 -49.81 -1.00
C THR A 26 -1.61 -48.65 -0.78
N ARG A 27 -2.50 -48.78 0.22
CA ARG A 27 -3.32 -47.68 0.72
C ARG A 27 -2.30 -46.63 1.12
N ILE A 28 -2.04 -45.68 0.22
CA ILE A 28 -1.17 -44.56 0.46
C ILE A 28 -1.76 -43.91 1.71
N LYS A 29 -1.12 -44.13 2.86
CA LYS A 29 -1.58 -43.59 4.13
C LYS A 29 -1.40 -42.08 4.00
N ILE A 30 -2.48 -41.40 3.62
CA ILE A 30 -2.51 -39.95 3.51
C ILE A 30 -2.16 -39.40 4.89
N CYS A 31 -1.09 -38.61 4.95
CA CYS A 31 -0.62 -37.97 6.17
C CYS A 31 -1.77 -37.22 6.86
N PRO A 32 -2.00 -37.40 8.18
CA PRO A 32 -3.07 -36.73 8.91
C PRO A 32 -3.07 -35.20 8.76
N LEU A 33 -1.88 -34.59 8.72
CA LEU A 33 -1.73 -33.16 8.48
C LEU A 33 -2.33 -32.75 7.12
N ILE A 34 -2.08 -33.52 6.07
CA ILE A 34 -2.66 -33.24 4.74
C ILE A 34 -4.18 -33.30 4.80
N LYS A 35 -4.77 -34.27 5.52
CA LYS A 35 -6.23 -34.33 5.72
C LYS A 35 -6.76 -33.08 6.41
N ILE A 36 -6.05 -32.57 7.41
CA ILE A 36 -6.41 -31.31 8.09
C ILE A 36 -6.33 -30.13 7.11
N LEU A 37 -5.24 -30.01 6.36
CA LEU A 37 -5.05 -28.91 5.39
C LEU A 37 -6.08 -28.94 4.26
N THR A 38 -6.60 -30.11 3.87
CA THR A 38 -7.68 -30.20 2.87
C THR A 38 -9.04 -29.70 3.38
N GLN A 39 -9.23 -29.57 4.70
CA GLN A 39 -10.46 -29.05 5.28
C GLN A 39 -10.36 -27.52 5.43
N TYR A 40 -11.06 -26.78 4.57
CA TYR A 40 -10.95 -25.32 4.50
C TYR A 40 -11.20 -24.61 5.84
N GLY A 41 -12.15 -25.08 6.66
CA GLY A 41 -12.40 -24.51 7.98
C GLY A 41 -11.17 -24.59 8.90
N LEU A 42 -10.56 -25.77 9.00
CA LEU A 42 -9.35 -25.96 9.80
C LEU A 42 -8.15 -25.22 9.20
N LEU A 43 -7.99 -25.25 7.88
CA LEU A 43 -6.95 -24.51 7.19
C LEU A 43 -7.08 -23.00 7.42
N SER A 44 -8.29 -22.46 7.40
CA SER A 44 -8.54 -21.03 7.68
C SER A 44 -8.18 -20.67 9.11
N CYS A 45 -8.47 -21.53 10.09
CA CYS A 45 -8.05 -21.34 11.48
C CYS A 45 -6.53 -21.41 11.61
N ILE A 46 -5.85 -22.35 10.95
CA ILE A 46 -4.38 -22.43 10.95
C ILE A 46 -3.81 -21.14 10.33
N ALA A 47 -4.34 -20.72 9.18
CA ALA A 47 -3.88 -19.53 8.48
C ALA A 47 -4.00 -18.27 9.36
N SER A 48 -5.01 -18.15 10.24
CA SER A 48 -5.15 -17.01 11.13
C SER A 48 -4.10 -16.88 12.23
N TYR A 49 -3.25 -17.88 12.41
CA TYR A 49 -2.09 -17.81 13.31
C TYR A 49 -0.76 -17.75 12.55
N LEU A 50 -0.80 -17.67 11.23
CA LEU A 50 0.40 -17.60 10.39
C LEU A 50 0.50 -16.23 9.73
N VAL A 51 1.73 -15.73 9.55
CA VAL A 51 1.97 -14.66 8.58
C VAL A 51 2.03 -15.25 7.16
N PRO A 52 1.86 -14.44 6.09
CA PRO A 52 1.89 -14.93 4.72
C PRO A 52 3.12 -15.79 4.39
N ARG A 53 4.30 -15.37 4.85
CA ARG A 53 5.55 -16.09 4.62
C ARG A 53 5.50 -17.52 5.16
N ASP A 54 4.96 -17.69 6.36
CA ASP A 54 4.86 -19.01 7.01
C ASP A 54 3.82 -19.89 6.33
N LEU A 55 2.71 -19.30 5.86
CA LEU A 55 1.73 -20.03 5.05
C LEU A 55 2.35 -20.55 3.74
N PHE A 56 3.16 -19.74 3.06
CA PHE A 56 3.89 -20.18 1.87
C PHE A 56 4.96 -21.23 2.21
N ALA A 57 5.67 -21.08 3.33
CA ALA A 57 6.64 -22.07 3.79
C ALA A 57 5.96 -23.41 4.07
N LEU A 58 4.81 -23.41 4.75
CA LEU A 58 3.99 -24.60 5.01
C LEU A 58 3.56 -25.28 3.70
N ALA A 59 3.08 -24.50 2.72
CA ALA A 59 2.71 -25.01 1.41
C ALA A 59 3.92 -25.58 0.63
N ALA A 60 5.11 -25.01 0.82
CA ALA A 60 6.33 -25.45 0.14
C ALA A 60 6.92 -26.76 0.71
N THR A 61 6.42 -27.27 1.85
CA THR A 61 6.95 -28.49 2.48
C THR A 61 6.76 -29.76 1.64
N SER A 62 5.72 -29.83 0.81
CA SER A 62 5.47 -30.96 -0.09
C SER A 62 4.45 -30.60 -1.19
N LYS A 63 4.43 -31.35 -2.30
CA LYS A 63 3.41 -31.18 -3.34
C LYS A 63 1.98 -31.36 -2.81
N ALA A 64 1.77 -32.35 -1.93
CA ALA A 64 0.47 -32.60 -1.31
C ALA A 64 0.02 -31.43 -0.42
N ALA A 65 0.93 -30.80 0.33
CA ALA A 65 0.62 -29.62 1.13
C ALA A 65 0.30 -28.41 0.24
N LEU A 66 1.08 -28.21 -0.84
CA LEU A 66 0.83 -27.17 -1.82
C LEU A 66 -0.58 -27.29 -2.44
N GLU A 67 -0.94 -28.50 -2.89
CA GLU A 67 -2.25 -28.79 -3.48
C GLU A 67 -3.38 -28.69 -2.45
N ALA A 68 -3.15 -29.08 -1.20
CA ALA A 68 -4.14 -28.96 -0.12
C ALA A 68 -4.41 -27.48 0.25
N ILE A 69 -3.35 -26.66 0.33
CA ILE A 69 -3.44 -25.26 0.77
C ILE A 69 -3.87 -24.35 -0.39
N PHE A 70 -3.33 -24.56 -1.58
CA PHE A 70 -3.61 -23.76 -2.78
C PHE A 70 -4.13 -24.62 -3.94
N PRO A 71 -5.28 -25.30 -3.78
CA PRO A 71 -5.84 -26.14 -4.85
C PRO A 71 -6.21 -25.31 -6.08
N ARG A 72 -6.47 -24.01 -5.90
CA ARG A 72 -6.81 -23.03 -6.94
C ARG A 72 -6.20 -21.67 -6.62
N PRO A 73 -5.96 -20.80 -7.62
CA PRO A 73 -5.46 -19.44 -7.40
C PRO A 73 -6.33 -18.59 -6.48
N GLU A 74 -7.65 -18.79 -6.47
CA GLU A 74 -8.59 -18.05 -5.62
C GLU A 74 -8.41 -18.38 -4.14
N SER A 75 -8.12 -19.64 -3.80
CA SER A 75 -7.87 -20.09 -2.43
C SER A 75 -6.71 -19.32 -1.80
N ARG A 76 -5.67 -19.03 -2.59
CA ARG A 76 -4.54 -18.20 -2.14
C ARG A 76 -5.00 -16.83 -1.66
N LYS A 77 -5.84 -16.13 -2.43
CA LYS A 77 -6.34 -14.80 -2.04
C LYS A 77 -7.21 -14.89 -0.79
N SER A 78 -8.09 -15.89 -0.71
CA SER A 78 -8.97 -16.08 0.44
C SER A 78 -8.20 -16.38 1.73
N LEU A 79 -7.14 -17.19 1.67
CA LEU A 79 -6.31 -17.52 2.84
C LEU A 79 -5.40 -16.36 3.27
N LEU A 80 -4.84 -15.59 2.33
CA LEU A 80 -4.03 -14.40 2.66
C LEU A 80 -4.84 -13.30 3.38
N LYS A 81 -6.16 -13.25 3.18
CA LYS A 81 -7.08 -12.38 3.95
C LYS A 81 -7.31 -12.87 5.38
N LYS A 82 -6.84 -14.06 5.72
CA LYS A 82 -6.99 -14.66 7.04
C LYS A 82 -5.68 -14.65 7.82
N THR A 83 -4.53 -14.53 7.17
CA THR A 83 -3.22 -14.47 7.83
C THR A 83 -3.07 -13.28 8.78
N LEU A 84 -2.09 -13.34 9.67
CA LEU A 84 -1.67 -12.21 10.48
C LEU A 84 -0.94 -11.15 9.62
N CYS A 85 -0.82 -9.94 10.16
CA CYS A 85 0.02 -8.93 9.55
C CYS A 85 1.50 -9.30 9.74
N GLU A 86 2.29 -9.20 8.67
CA GLU A 86 3.71 -9.58 8.66
C GLU A 86 4.64 -8.50 9.25
N GLY A 87 4.12 -7.35 9.69
CA GLY A 87 4.95 -6.26 10.22
C GLY A 87 5.81 -5.51 9.18
N LYS A 88 5.69 -5.84 7.89
CA LYS A 88 6.48 -5.23 6.80
C LYS A 88 6.38 -3.70 6.76
N GLY A 89 5.24 -3.13 7.10
CA GLY A 89 5.08 -1.67 7.11
C GLY A 89 5.97 -0.99 8.16
N ILE A 90 6.07 -1.57 9.35
CA ILE A 90 7.00 -1.11 10.39
C ILE A 90 8.44 -1.16 9.89
N ALA A 91 8.86 -2.30 9.33
CA ALA A 91 10.22 -2.44 8.80
C ALA A 91 10.54 -1.40 7.71
N ILE A 92 9.57 -1.10 6.83
CA ILE A 92 9.71 -0.04 5.81
C ILE A 92 9.85 1.33 6.48
N ARG A 93 9.02 1.65 7.48
CA ARG A 93 9.09 2.93 8.21
C ARG A 93 10.45 3.11 8.86
N VAL A 94 10.90 2.13 9.65
CA VAL A 94 12.21 2.14 10.32
C VAL A 94 13.37 2.36 9.34
N SER A 95 13.26 1.86 8.10
CA SER A 95 14.32 2.04 7.09
C SER A 95 14.26 3.38 6.32
N HIS A 96 13.14 4.12 6.38
CA HIS A 96 12.95 5.36 5.63
C HIS A 96 12.91 6.60 6.52
N HIS A 97 12.28 6.47 7.69
CA HIS A 97 12.05 7.54 8.65
C HIS A 97 13.30 7.78 9.49
N GLN A 98 13.77 9.02 9.49
CA GLN A 98 14.95 9.46 10.20
C GLN A 98 14.52 10.35 11.36
N LYS A 99 14.70 9.84 12.58
CA LYS A 99 14.46 10.60 13.81
C LYS A 99 15.43 11.76 13.89
N SER A 100 14.91 12.92 14.27
CA SER A 100 15.68 14.14 14.48
C SER A 100 16.65 13.98 15.67
N PRO A 101 17.65 14.86 15.80
CA PRO A 101 18.51 14.89 16.99
C PRO A 101 17.72 15.05 18.30
N PHE A 102 16.58 15.75 18.27
CA PHE A 102 15.74 16.00 19.44
C PHE A 102 15.20 14.70 20.05
N PHE A 103 14.87 13.70 19.23
CA PHE A 103 14.45 12.39 19.72
C PHE A 103 15.45 11.74 20.67
N TYR A 104 16.75 11.92 20.41
CA TYR A 104 17.82 11.32 21.22
C TYR A 104 18.27 12.22 22.38
N THR A 105 17.99 13.52 22.29
CA THR A 105 18.33 14.49 23.34
C THR A 105 17.31 14.49 24.48
N PHE A 106 16.04 14.27 24.17
CA PHE A 106 14.94 14.26 25.13
C PHE A 106 14.43 12.83 25.39
N ASP A 107 13.66 12.63 26.46
CA ASP A 107 13.05 11.33 26.81
C ASP A 107 11.83 11.00 25.93
N CYS A 108 12.02 11.09 24.60
CA CYS A 108 11.00 10.82 23.62
C CYS A 108 10.65 9.32 23.58
N LYS A 109 9.35 9.03 23.55
CA LYS A 109 8.81 7.68 23.43
C LYS A 109 8.31 7.43 22.01
N GLU A 110 8.75 6.33 21.41
CA GLU A 110 8.28 5.88 20.11
C GLU A 110 7.19 4.80 20.26
N SER A 111 6.06 5.00 19.59
CA SER A 111 4.99 4.01 19.48
C SER A 111 4.87 3.53 18.03
N VAL A 112 5.75 2.61 17.65
CA VAL A 112 5.74 1.97 16.33
C VAL A 112 5.75 0.45 16.51
N GLN A 113 4.57 -0.15 16.54
CA GLN A 113 4.40 -1.60 16.76
C GLN A 113 3.35 -2.18 15.83
N CYS A 114 3.59 -3.39 15.32
CA CYS A 114 2.62 -4.07 14.47
C CYS A 114 1.43 -4.56 15.32
N GLY A 115 0.21 -4.45 14.80
CA GLY A 115 -1.01 -4.93 15.45
C GLY A 115 -1.08 -6.45 15.70
N THR A 116 -0.16 -7.24 15.16
CA THR A 116 0.00 -8.65 15.57
C THR A 116 0.59 -8.77 16.99
N GLN A 117 1.25 -7.72 17.49
CA GLN A 117 1.92 -7.68 18.80
C GLN A 117 1.19 -6.80 19.82
N ALA A 118 0.17 -6.06 19.40
CA ALA A 118 -0.55 -5.09 20.21
C ALA A 118 -2.06 -5.24 20.05
N ASP A 119 -2.76 -5.32 21.17
CA ASP A 119 -4.22 -5.43 21.18
C ASP A 119 -4.89 -4.12 20.70
N GLY A 120 -6.09 -4.25 20.14
CA GLY A 120 -6.93 -3.10 19.76
C GLY A 120 -6.57 -2.43 18.43
N ILE A 121 -5.52 -2.88 17.72
CA ILE A 121 -5.16 -2.33 16.41
C ILE A 121 -6.03 -2.95 15.31
N GLU A 122 -6.66 -2.08 14.52
CA GLU A 122 -7.47 -2.54 13.40
C GLU A 122 -6.63 -3.27 12.34
N VAL A 123 -7.14 -4.40 11.84
CA VAL A 123 -6.52 -5.18 10.77
C VAL A 123 -7.53 -5.40 9.66
N ARG A 124 -7.14 -5.03 8.43
CA ARG A 124 -7.94 -5.32 7.22
C ARG A 124 -7.07 -5.85 6.09
N PRO A 125 -7.63 -6.57 5.12
CA PRO A 125 -6.92 -6.95 3.91
C PRO A 125 -6.47 -5.74 3.10
N CYS A 126 -5.22 -5.75 2.64
CA CYS A 126 -4.71 -4.76 1.70
C CYS A 126 -5.53 -4.78 0.40
N SER A 127 -5.98 -3.61 -0.06
CA SER A 127 -6.82 -3.47 -1.26
C SER A 127 -6.15 -3.98 -2.54
N ARG A 128 -4.81 -4.07 -2.57
CA ARG A 128 -4.03 -4.51 -3.73
C ARG A 128 -3.61 -5.98 -3.62
N CYS A 129 -2.87 -6.35 -2.58
CA CYS A 129 -2.34 -7.72 -2.45
C CYS A 129 -3.23 -8.68 -1.66
N ASN A 130 -4.31 -8.19 -1.02
CA ASN A 130 -5.24 -8.96 -0.18
C ASN A 130 -4.63 -9.58 1.09
N THR A 131 -3.37 -9.31 1.41
CA THR A 131 -2.75 -9.69 2.68
C THR A 131 -3.28 -8.80 3.81
N ASN A 132 -3.65 -9.40 4.94
CA ASN A 132 -4.00 -8.65 6.14
C ASN A 132 -2.87 -7.71 6.58
N THR A 133 -3.25 -6.46 6.82
CA THR A 133 -2.36 -5.37 7.17
C THR A 133 -2.99 -4.64 8.34
N CYS A 134 -2.26 -4.51 9.46
CA CYS A 134 -2.70 -3.69 10.58
C CYS A 134 -2.59 -2.19 10.24
N ASP A 135 -3.29 -1.34 10.98
CA ASP A 135 -3.31 0.11 10.75
C ASP A 135 -1.88 0.69 10.75
N GLU A 136 -1.04 0.26 11.69
CA GLU A 136 0.38 0.68 11.79
C GLU A 136 1.27 0.24 10.61
N CYS A 137 0.82 -0.72 9.79
CA CYS A 137 1.54 -1.24 8.63
C CYS A 137 0.99 -0.80 7.26
N ARG A 138 -0.14 -0.09 7.23
CA ARG A 138 -0.66 0.53 6.00
C ARG A 138 -0.08 1.92 5.81
N ILE A 139 -0.29 2.48 4.63
CA ILE A 139 0.05 3.86 4.35
C ILE A 139 -0.89 4.80 5.12
N HIS A 140 -0.31 5.78 5.79
CA HIS A 140 -0.96 6.98 6.30
C HIS A 140 -0.42 8.22 5.60
N CYS A 141 -1.19 9.29 5.61
CA CYS A 141 -0.73 10.61 5.18
C CYS A 141 0.24 11.19 6.21
N VAL A 142 -0.10 11.08 7.50
CA VAL A 142 0.75 11.50 8.62
C VAL A 142 0.77 10.39 9.67
N TYR A 143 1.97 9.89 9.96
CA TYR A 143 2.20 9.01 11.11
C TYR A 143 2.58 9.89 12.29
N GLN A 144 1.72 9.97 13.29
CA GLN A 144 2.11 10.39 14.64
C GLN A 144 2.66 9.17 15.37
N SER A 145 3.96 9.16 15.68
CA SER A 145 4.58 7.97 16.27
C SER A 145 5.60 8.27 17.36
N ILE A 146 5.87 9.54 17.63
CA ILE A 146 6.80 10.01 18.64
C ILE A 146 6.05 10.96 19.56
N HIS A 147 6.30 10.83 20.85
CA HIS A 147 5.69 11.58 21.92
C HIS A 147 6.75 11.98 22.94
N LEU A 148 6.67 13.22 23.40
CA LEU A 148 7.43 13.73 24.53
C LEU A 148 6.42 14.20 25.59
N PRO A 149 6.37 13.55 26.77
CA PRO A 149 5.53 14.02 27.86
C PRO A 149 5.87 15.44 28.28
N ALA A 150 4.86 16.22 28.68
CA ALA A 150 5.06 17.53 29.29
C ALA A 150 5.96 17.43 30.54
N GLU A 151 6.87 18.39 30.71
CA GLU A 151 7.73 18.46 31.90
C GLU A 151 6.99 19.10 33.07
N GLU A 152 6.18 20.11 32.79
CA GLU A 152 5.40 20.85 33.79
C GLU A 152 3.88 20.65 33.62
N PRO A 153 3.06 20.77 34.69
CA PRO A 153 1.61 20.52 34.63
C PRO A 153 0.80 21.49 33.77
N ASP A 154 1.34 22.67 33.48
CA ASP A 154 0.73 23.69 32.62
C ASP A 154 1.18 23.59 31.14
N GLU A 155 2.12 22.68 30.84
CA GLU A 155 2.56 22.40 29.49
C GLU A 155 1.72 21.30 28.83
N LEU A 156 1.77 21.27 27.49
CA LEU A 156 1.17 20.21 26.68
C LEU A 156 2.24 19.22 26.23
N ASP A 157 1.85 17.95 26.13
CA ASP A 157 2.67 16.92 25.50
C ASP A 157 3.02 17.30 24.06
N ALA A 158 4.29 17.14 23.68
CA ALA A 158 4.73 17.37 22.32
C ALA A 158 4.63 16.07 21.48
N PHE A 159 4.16 16.20 20.24
CA PHE A 159 4.01 15.08 19.32
C PHE A 159 4.79 15.33 18.04
N SER A 160 5.32 14.25 17.48
CA SER A 160 6.01 14.28 16.20
C SER A 160 5.89 12.97 15.44
N GLY A 161 6.34 12.99 14.19
CA GLY A 161 6.38 11.80 13.36
C GLY A 161 6.67 12.12 11.91
N PHE A 162 5.97 11.50 10.95
CA PHE A 162 6.40 11.51 9.56
C PHE A 162 5.24 11.69 8.59
N ALA A 163 5.43 12.51 7.56
CA ALA A 163 4.50 12.62 6.44
C ALA A 163 4.79 11.54 5.39
N LEU A 164 3.85 10.62 5.15
CA LEU A 164 3.98 9.50 4.20
C LEU A 164 5.29 8.71 4.47
N LEU A 165 6.08 8.41 3.43
CA LEU A 165 7.42 7.80 3.56
C LEU A 165 8.55 8.83 3.40
N HIS A 166 8.27 10.11 3.64
CA HIS A 166 9.32 11.13 3.64
C HIS A 166 10.22 10.96 4.88
N SER A 167 11.52 11.19 4.72
CA SER A 167 12.51 10.81 5.74
C SER A 167 12.52 11.71 6.97
N HIS A 168 12.14 12.98 6.81
CA HIS A 168 12.29 13.97 7.88
C HIS A 168 11.16 13.88 8.91
N GLU A 169 11.53 13.94 10.19
CA GLU A 169 10.60 14.06 11.30
C GLU A 169 9.94 15.45 11.31
N MET A 170 8.62 15.46 11.46
CA MET A 170 7.74 16.62 11.45
C MET A 170 7.14 16.82 12.84
N GLY A 171 7.02 18.08 13.28
CA GLY A 171 6.19 18.41 14.42
C GLY A 171 4.71 18.14 14.12
N ILE A 172 3.95 17.68 15.10
CA ILE A 172 2.52 17.45 14.99
C ILE A 172 1.86 18.13 16.19
N LEU A 173 0.94 19.04 15.93
CA LEU A 173 0.27 19.83 16.95
C LEU A 173 -1.18 19.37 17.08
N SER A 174 -1.62 19.16 18.32
CA SER A 174 -3.05 19.05 18.62
C SER A 174 -3.73 20.43 18.53
N GLU A 175 -5.05 20.46 18.50
CA GLU A 175 -5.82 21.72 18.52
C GLU A 175 -5.52 22.58 19.76
N ALA A 176 -5.26 21.94 20.91
CA ALA A 176 -4.92 22.64 22.16
C ALA A 176 -3.63 23.46 22.05
N HIS A 177 -2.63 22.99 21.28
CA HIS A 177 -1.39 23.75 21.04
C HIS A 177 -1.62 25.07 20.29
N LEU A 178 -2.75 25.19 19.59
CA LEU A 178 -3.13 26.38 18.85
C LEU A 178 -4.11 27.28 19.63
N ASN A 179 -4.28 27.02 20.93
CA ASN A 179 -5.27 27.69 21.79
C ASN A 179 -6.71 27.61 21.24
N LEU A 180 -7.02 26.52 20.53
CA LEU A 180 -8.39 26.20 20.18
C LEU A 180 -9.02 25.47 21.38
N GLU A 181 -10.31 25.74 21.67
CA GLU A 181 -11.05 25.13 22.78
C GLU A 181 -11.25 23.62 22.57
N ALA A 182 -10.18 22.84 22.68
CA ALA A 182 -10.13 21.41 22.43
C ALA A 182 -9.47 20.68 23.60
N ALA A 183 -9.95 19.47 23.86
CA ALA A 183 -9.32 18.61 24.85
C ALA A 183 -7.91 18.19 24.37
N PRO A 184 -6.93 18.07 25.28
CA PRO A 184 -5.65 17.46 24.96
C PRO A 184 -5.83 16.05 24.42
N TRP A 185 -4.90 15.61 23.57
CA TRP A 185 -4.88 14.21 23.15
C TRP A 185 -4.55 13.31 24.32
N THR A 186 -5.46 12.38 24.61
CA THR A 186 -5.30 11.38 25.67
C THR A 186 -4.77 10.06 25.14
N GLU A 187 -4.88 9.82 23.83
CA GLU A 187 -4.43 8.60 23.17
C GLU A 187 -3.15 8.82 22.35
N PHE A 188 -2.28 7.83 22.37
CA PHE A 188 -0.92 7.89 21.80
C PHE A 188 -0.88 7.78 20.27
N ARG A 189 -2.03 7.69 19.58
CA ARG A 189 -2.12 7.32 18.16
C ARG A 189 -3.19 8.09 17.38
N ASN A 190 -2.91 9.35 17.09
CA ASN A 190 -3.82 10.19 16.28
C ASN A 190 -3.26 10.37 14.85
N HIS A 191 -2.96 9.26 14.17
CA HIS A 191 -2.54 9.30 12.77
C HIS A 191 -3.54 10.10 11.92
N ASP A 192 -3.02 10.88 10.98
CA ASP A 192 -3.80 11.71 10.07
C ASP A 192 -4.71 12.77 10.76
N GLN A 193 -4.42 13.16 12.01
CA GLN A 193 -5.18 14.16 12.76
C GLN A 193 -4.29 15.32 13.25
N GLY A 194 -4.94 16.44 13.59
CA GLY A 194 -4.28 17.64 14.12
C GLY A 194 -3.69 18.52 13.02
N TYR A 195 -2.57 19.17 13.35
CA TYR A 195 -1.87 20.09 12.48
C TYR A 195 -0.46 19.59 12.23
N LEU A 196 -0.06 19.53 10.97
CA LEU A 196 1.31 19.24 10.60
C LEU A 196 2.12 20.53 10.67
N ASP A 197 3.18 20.51 11.45
CA ASP A 197 4.12 21.63 11.56
C ASP A 197 5.38 21.37 10.72
N LEU A 198 6.36 22.26 10.83
CA LEU A 198 7.65 22.16 10.15
C LEU A 198 8.39 20.85 10.46
N PRO A 199 9.26 20.40 9.54
CA PRO A 199 10.28 19.42 9.89
C PRO A 199 11.11 19.96 11.06
N LEU A 200 11.36 19.15 12.09
CA LEU A 200 12.01 19.61 13.32
C LEU A 200 13.42 20.17 13.09
N THR A 201 14.09 19.71 12.02
CA THR A 201 15.43 20.18 11.62
C THR A 201 15.40 21.32 10.61
N SER A 202 14.23 21.85 10.25
CA SER A 202 14.11 22.95 9.28
C SER A 202 14.37 24.29 9.94
N SER A 203 15.16 25.15 9.29
CA SER A 203 15.34 26.55 9.67
C SER A 203 14.37 27.49 8.94
N VAL A 204 13.56 26.97 8.02
CA VAL A 204 12.65 27.77 7.20
C VAL A 204 11.30 27.84 7.90
N PHE A 205 10.86 29.06 8.21
CA PHE A 205 9.55 29.27 8.81
C PHE A 205 8.41 29.00 7.81
N ALA A 206 7.39 28.29 8.27
CA ALA A 206 6.08 28.17 7.64
C ALA A 206 5.03 27.91 8.71
N ALA A 207 3.78 28.32 8.46
CA ALA A 207 2.69 28.08 9.40
C ALA A 207 2.28 26.59 9.41
N PRO A 208 1.82 26.07 10.56
CA PRO A 208 1.21 24.75 10.66
C PRO A 208 0.00 24.60 9.74
N VAL A 209 -0.28 23.37 9.35
CA VAL A 209 -1.30 23.02 8.36
C VAL A 209 -2.29 22.03 8.94
N ASN A 210 -3.58 22.33 8.90
CA ASN A 210 -4.61 21.38 9.31
C ASN A 210 -4.56 20.14 8.41
N ILE A 211 -4.36 18.96 9.01
CA ILE A 211 -4.17 17.71 8.28
C ILE A 211 -5.47 17.27 7.58
N GLU A 212 -6.63 17.42 8.23
CA GLU A 212 -7.91 17.04 7.63
C GLU A 212 -8.22 17.90 6.39
N GLU A 213 -7.99 19.21 6.44
CA GLU A 213 -8.12 20.07 5.25
C GLU A 213 -7.15 19.65 4.14
N LEU A 214 -5.89 19.44 4.50
CA LEU A 214 -4.82 19.06 3.57
C LEU A 214 -5.15 17.76 2.82
N ILE A 215 -5.61 16.72 3.53
CA ILE A 215 -5.84 15.42 2.92
C ILE A 215 -7.12 15.37 2.08
N ASN A 216 -8.06 16.31 2.30
CA ASN A 216 -9.33 16.40 1.57
C ASN A 216 -9.30 17.35 0.37
N VAL A 217 -8.18 18.03 0.09
CA VAL A 217 -8.06 18.90 -1.09
C VAL A 217 -8.41 18.13 -2.37
N ASP A 218 -9.32 18.69 -3.18
CA ASP A 218 -9.59 18.20 -4.53
C ASP A 218 -8.41 18.53 -5.45
N LEU A 219 -7.57 17.51 -5.68
CA LEU A 219 -6.34 17.60 -6.46
C LEU A 219 -6.57 17.85 -7.96
N GLY A 220 -7.81 17.75 -8.44
CA GLY A 220 -8.17 18.14 -9.80
C GLY A 220 -8.59 19.59 -9.95
N SER A 221 -8.94 20.26 -8.84
CA SER A 221 -9.43 21.65 -8.85
C SER A 221 -8.31 22.68 -8.75
N ARG A 222 -7.23 22.37 -8.02
CA ARG A 222 -6.05 23.23 -7.84
C ARG A 222 -4.84 22.38 -7.44
N PRO A 223 -3.60 22.85 -7.68
CA PRO A 223 -2.43 22.24 -7.09
C PRO A 223 -2.48 22.30 -5.56
N LEU A 224 -1.67 21.46 -4.91
CA LEU A 224 -1.54 21.47 -3.46
C LEU A 224 -0.81 22.75 -3.04
N THR A 225 -1.58 23.79 -2.74
CA THR A 225 -1.09 25.09 -2.30
C THR A 225 -1.75 25.45 -0.98
N ILE A 226 -0.93 25.97 -0.07
CA ILE A 226 -1.37 26.56 1.19
C ILE A 226 -1.08 28.04 1.13
N THR A 227 -1.94 28.82 1.77
CA THR A 227 -1.96 30.28 1.80
C THR A 227 -0.54 30.85 1.84
N TYR A 228 -0.18 31.57 0.77
CA TYR A 228 1.17 32.07 0.55
C TYR A 228 1.44 33.27 1.45
N SER A 229 2.39 33.12 2.38
CA SER A 229 3.24 34.24 2.76
C SER A 229 4.27 34.42 1.65
N SER A 230 4.52 35.67 1.21
CA SER A 230 5.47 35.98 0.13
C SER A 230 6.91 35.55 0.43
N GLY A 231 7.24 35.25 1.69
CA GLY A 231 8.57 34.81 2.12
C GLY A 231 8.78 33.29 2.18
N THR A 232 7.75 32.46 1.99
CA THR A 232 7.88 31.01 2.16
C THR A 232 8.23 30.33 0.82
N PRO A 233 9.26 29.48 0.75
CA PRO A 233 9.60 28.77 -0.49
C PRO A 233 8.44 27.85 -0.93
N HIS A 234 8.34 27.61 -2.24
CA HIS A 234 7.35 26.71 -2.82
C HIS A 234 8.00 25.40 -3.31
N PRO A 235 7.48 24.22 -2.92
CA PRO A 235 6.48 24.01 -1.88
C PRO A 235 7.00 24.38 -0.48
N SER A 236 6.09 24.72 0.44
CA SER A 236 6.45 24.92 1.85
C SER A 236 7.06 23.63 2.42
N PRO A 237 8.05 23.71 3.33
CA PRO A 237 8.62 22.53 3.99
C PRO A 237 7.58 21.62 4.63
N VAL A 238 6.48 22.18 5.14
CA VAL A 238 5.37 21.44 5.78
C VAL A 238 4.68 20.49 4.81
N ILE A 239 4.42 20.94 3.57
CA ILE A 239 3.67 20.16 2.58
C ILE A 239 4.52 19.47 1.53
N LYS A 240 5.85 19.62 1.59
CA LYS A 240 6.76 19.14 0.56
C LYS A 240 6.54 17.67 0.21
N ALA A 241 6.41 16.81 1.23
CA ALA A 241 6.17 15.37 1.04
C ALA A 241 4.89 15.09 0.24
N PHE A 242 3.80 15.78 0.55
CA PHE A 242 2.52 15.62 -0.15
C PHE A 242 2.58 16.15 -1.57
N TRP A 243 3.18 17.34 -1.73
CA TRP A 243 3.33 17.98 -3.02
C TRP A 243 4.16 17.13 -3.98
N GLU A 244 5.29 16.57 -3.52
CA GLU A 244 6.11 15.67 -4.33
C GLU A 244 5.31 14.48 -4.84
N ILE A 245 4.53 13.83 -3.95
CA ILE A 245 3.69 12.68 -4.29
C ILE A 245 2.57 13.04 -5.28
N THR A 246 1.93 14.21 -5.12
CA THR A 246 0.84 14.63 -6.00
C THR A 246 1.34 15.10 -7.36
N GLU A 247 2.42 15.89 -7.40
CA GLU A 247 2.99 16.40 -8.65
C GLU A 247 3.66 15.30 -9.47
N GLN A 248 4.34 14.34 -8.82
CA GLN A 248 4.89 13.17 -9.50
C GLN A 248 3.82 12.29 -10.17
N ARG A 249 2.53 12.51 -9.87
CA ARG A 249 1.39 11.80 -10.47
C ARG A 249 0.63 12.61 -11.50
N LYS A 250 1.08 13.82 -11.80
CA LYS A 250 0.56 14.59 -12.93
C LYS A 250 1.37 14.27 -14.18
N ARG A 251 0.69 14.17 -15.32
CA ARG A 251 1.31 13.96 -16.62
C ARG A 251 0.74 14.94 -17.63
N SER A 252 1.63 15.61 -18.32
CA SER A 252 1.25 16.55 -19.38
C SER A 252 1.18 15.84 -20.72
N LEU A 253 0.13 16.13 -21.47
CA LEU A 253 -0.17 15.60 -22.80
C LEU A 253 -0.57 16.75 -23.72
N CYS A 254 -0.18 16.70 -24.99
CA CYS A 254 -0.81 17.56 -26.00
C CYS A 254 -2.25 17.09 -26.24
N GLU A 255 -3.10 17.97 -26.73
CA GLU A 255 -4.52 17.69 -27.00
C GLU A 255 -4.73 16.43 -27.85
N LYS A 256 -3.95 16.25 -28.94
CA LYS A 256 -4.03 15.06 -29.80
C LYS A 256 -3.73 13.77 -29.04
N CYS A 257 -2.68 13.76 -28.21
CA CYS A 257 -2.35 12.59 -27.40
C CYS A 257 -3.41 12.34 -26.33
N PHE A 258 -3.92 13.39 -25.70
CA PHE A 258 -4.99 13.28 -24.72
C PHE A 258 -6.27 12.66 -25.32
N ASP A 259 -6.69 13.11 -26.51
CA ASP A 259 -7.83 12.55 -27.21
C ASP A 259 -7.61 11.10 -27.62
N GLN A 260 -6.43 10.75 -28.13
CA GLN A 260 -6.09 9.36 -28.45
C GLN A 260 -6.14 8.44 -27.22
N GLN A 261 -5.65 8.89 -26.08
CA GLN A 261 -5.72 8.12 -24.83
C GLN A 261 -7.16 8.03 -24.31
N SER A 262 -7.95 9.10 -24.48
CA SER A 262 -9.37 9.13 -24.11
C SER A 262 -10.21 8.17 -24.95
N LEU A 263 -10.00 8.14 -26.28
CA LEU A 263 -10.65 7.20 -27.19
C LEU A 263 -10.32 5.74 -26.88
N LYS A 264 -9.10 5.48 -26.35
CA LYS A 264 -8.68 4.15 -25.87
C LYS A 264 -9.21 3.81 -24.48
N GLY A 265 -10.00 4.69 -23.85
CA GLY A 265 -10.50 4.51 -22.49
C GLY A 265 -9.43 4.57 -21.40
N ARG A 266 -8.22 5.06 -21.73
CA ARG A 266 -7.10 5.16 -20.77
C ARG A 266 -7.11 6.46 -19.98
N CYS A 267 -7.70 7.52 -20.55
CA CYS A 267 -7.95 8.79 -19.88
C CYS A 267 -9.44 9.12 -19.88
N SER A 268 -9.86 9.86 -18.85
CA SER A 268 -11.21 10.41 -18.77
C SER A 268 -11.19 11.90 -19.10
N ARG A 269 -12.20 12.36 -19.85
CA ARG A 269 -12.47 13.79 -20.04
C ARG A 269 -13.04 14.45 -18.79
N SER A 270 -13.49 13.67 -17.81
CA SER A 270 -13.95 14.20 -16.53
C SER A 270 -12.78 14.81 -15.75
N ARG A 271 -13.06 15.89 -15.04
CA ARG A 271 -12.13 16.46 -14.06
C ARG A 271 -11.75 15.41 -13.01
N CYS A 272 -10.49 15.36 -12.63
CA CYS A 272 -10.00 14.64 -11.47
C CYS A 272 -10.76 15.12 -10.21
N ARG A 273 -11.05 14.19 -9.30
CA ARG A 273 -11.62 14.44 -7.97
C ARG A 273 -10.88 13.65 -6.89
N CYS A 274 -9.63 13.30 -7.14
CA CYS A 274 -8.84 12.57 -6.18
C CYS A 274 -8.52 13.47 -4.98
N THR A 275 -8.54 12.89 -3.79
CA THR A 275 -8.02 13.48 -2.56
C THR A 275 -6.95 12.54 -1.99
N LEU A 276 -6.06 13.05 -1.15
CA LEU A 276 -5.07 12.20 -0.47
C LEU A 276 -5.77 11.20 0.46
N LYS A 277 -6.82 11.64 1.18
CA LYS A 277 -7.69 10.79 2.01
C LYS A 277 -8.27 9.63 1.20
N GLY A 278 -8.81 9.91 0.01
CA GLY A 278 -9.34 8.89 -0.88
C GLY A 278 -8.29 7.89 -1.39
N ARG A 279 -7.04 8.33 -1.55
CA ARG A 279 -5.96 7.51 -2.14
C ARG A 279 -5.13 6.74 -1.12
N PHE A 280 -5.02 7.22 0.10
CA PHE A 280 -4.21 6.61 1.15
C PHE A 280 -5.01 6.10 2.33
N LEU A 281 -6.08 6.81 2.74
CA LEU A 281 -6.79 6.44 3.97
C LEU A 281 -7.99 5.54 3.71
N ASN A 282 -8.86 5.94 2.78
CA ASN A 282 -10.04 5.16 2.41
C ASN A 282 -9.63 3.85 1.70
N ARG A 283 -8.45 3.85 1.08
CA ARG A 283 -7.86 2.68 0.46
C ARG A 283 -6.89 2.05 1.45
N TRP A 284 -7.32 0.97 2.10
CA TRP A 284 -6.47 0.19 3.02
C TRP A 284 -5.29 -0.45 2.26
N LEU A 285 -4.21 0.28 2.04
CA LEU A 285 -3.07 -0.15 1.23
C LEU A 285 -1.85 -0.38 2.12
N CYS A 286 -1.25 -1.57 2.05
CA CYS A 286 -0.01 -1.82 2.77
C CYS A 286 1.17 -1.01 2.20
N LEU A 287 2.12 -0.65 3.06
CA LEU A 287 3.28 0.14 2.65
C LEU A 287 4.11 -0.51 1.54
N GLY A 288 4.23 -1.85 1.53
CA GLY A 288 4.91 -2.55 0.44
C GLY A 288 4.21 -2.37 -0.92
N CYS A 289 2.87 -2.39 -0.94
CA CYS A 289 2.12 -2.11 -2.15
C CYS A 289 2.19 -0.64 -2.57
N PHE A 290 2.29 0.28 -1.60
CA PHE A 290 2.53 1.70 -1.88
C PHE A 290 3.90 1.92 -2.54
N GLN A 291 4.99 1.36 -1.99
CA GLN A 291 6.31 1.44 -2.62
C GLN A 291 6.33 0.87 -4.03
N GLU A 292 5.58 -0.21 -4.28
CA GLU A 292 5.44 -0.78 -5.62
C GLU A 292 4.66 0.16 -6.56
N GLU A 293 3.64 0.88 -6.08
CA GLU A 293 3.00 1.95 -6.86
C GLU A 293 3.98 3.08 -7.21
N GLU A 294 4.81 3.51 -6.27
CA GLU A 294 5.86 4.51 -6.50
C GLU A 294 6.88 4.06 -7.56
N LYS A 295 7.29 2.78 -7.52
CA LYS A 295 8.19 2.21 -8.54
C LYS A 295 7.55 2.18 -9.92
N GLN A 296 6.29 1.75 -10.00
CA GLN A 296 5.56 1.69 -11.27
C GLN A 296 5.31 3.08 -11.86
N LEU A 297 5.07 4.08 -11.01
CA LEU A 297 4.93 5.47 -11.41
C LEU A 297 6.15 5.99 -12.19
N LYS A 298 7.35 5.62 -11.74
CA LYS A 298 8.63 5.98 -12.41
C LYS A 298 8.78 5.32 -13.78
N SER A 299 8.18 4.14 -13.97
CA SER A 299 8.18 3.43 -15.26
C SER A 299 7.02 3.80 -16.20
N SER A 300 6.12 4.68 -15.78
CA SER A 300 4.94 5.05 -16.57
C SER A 300 5.35 5.77 -17.85
N THR A 301 4.91 5.24 -18.99
CA THR A 301 5.09 5.84 -20.32
C THR A 301 3.98 6.81 -20.71
N LEU A 302 2.95 6.97 -19.87
CA LEU A 302 1.85 7.89 -20.14
C LEU A 302 2.28 9.34 -19.90
N GLY A 303 2.39 10.10 -20.98
CA GLY A 303 2.76 11.52 -20.94
C GLY A 303 4.15 11.79 -20.39
N ILE A 304 4.46 13.06 -20.15
CA ILE A 304 5.73 13.46 -19.54
C ILE A 304 5.44 13.98 -18.13
N GLY A 305 6.20 13.49 -17.17
CA GLY A 305 6.19 13.99 -15.79
C GLY A 305 7.22 15.11 -15.61
N GLY A 306 7.09 15.85 -14.51
CA GLY A 306 8.00 16.93 -14.14
C GLY A 306 7.38 18.32 -14.26
N PHE A 307 8.10 19.31 -13.75
CA PHE A 307 7.70 20.72 -13.79
C PHE A 307 7.94 21.29 -15.19
N ASN A 308 6.88 21.82 -15.80
CA ASN A 308 6.92 22.54 -17.07
C ASN A 308 7.56 21.74 -18.23
N PRO A 309 7.00 20.57 -18.59
CA PRO A 309 7.48 19.85 -19.76
C PRO A 309 7.21 20.69 -21.02
N THR A 310 8.26 20.93 -21.80
CA THR A 310 8.19 21.75 -23.03
C THR A 310 7.71 20.96 -24.25
N LYS A 311 7.75 19.63 -24.19
CA LYS A 311 7.33 18.73 -25.26
C LYS A 311 6.50 17.59 -24.70
N CYS A 312 5.60 17.06 -25.52
CA CYS A 312 4.81 15.87 -25.29
C CYS A 312 5.61 14.62 -25.67
N GLY A 313 5.18 13.43 -25.21
CA GLY A 313 5.81 12.16 -25.59
C GLY A 313 5.79 11.87 -27.10
N CYS A 314 4.91 12.52 -27.86
CA CYS A 314 4.88 12.47 -29.33
C CYS A 314 5.79 13.50 -30.02
N GLY A 315 6.54 14.30 -29.26
CA GLY A 315 7.42 15.35 -29.77
C GLY A 315 6.77 16.71 -30.00
N THR A 316 5.43 16.82 -29.93
CA THR A 316 4.71 18.10 -30.07
C THR A 316 5.04 19.03 -28.90
N GLU A 317 5.30 20.31 -29.20
CA GLU A 317 5.52 21.32 -28.16
C GLU A 317 4.28 21.51 -27.29
N LEU A 318 4.53 21.64 -25.98
CA LEU A 318 3.50 21.89 -24.99
C LEU A 318 3.50 23.38 -24.68
N ASN A 319 2.33 24.00 -24.79
CA ASN A 319 2.09 25.36 -24.31
C ASN A 319 0.92 25.34 -23.30
N GLU A 320 0.80 26.38 -22.49
CA GLU A 320 -0.20 26.47 -21.42
C GLU A 320 -1.64 26.25 -21.94
N ASN A 321 -1.92 26.72 -23.16
CA ASN A 321 -3.25 26.66 -23.77
C ASN A 321 -3.63 25.28 -24.32
N THR A 322 -2.66 24.48 -24.79
CA THR A 322 -2.90 23.20 -25.47
C THR A 322 -2.52 21.98 -24.62
N THR A 323 -1.84 22.21 -23.50
CA THR A 323 -1.43 21.15 -22.60
C THR A 323 -2.61 20.69 -21.75
N LYS A 324 -2.87 19.40 -21.75
CA LYS A 324 -3.78 18.75 -20.81
C LYS A 324 -2.95 18.01 -19.77
N THR A 325 -3.14 18.35 -18.50
CA THR A 325 -2.56 17.59 -17.40
C THR A 325 -3.56 16.58 -16.89
N VAL A 326 -3.12 15.34 -16.73
CA VAL A 326 -3.93 14.23 -16.21
C VAL A 326 -3.37 13.70 -14.91
N CYS A 327 -4.26 13.32 -14.00
CA CYS A 327 -3.91 12.66 -12.76
C CYS A 327 -3.76 11.15 -12.98
N LEU A 328 -2.59 10.56 -12.71
CA LEU A 328 -2.34 9.13 -12.93
C LEU A 328 -3.15 8.18 -12.04
N TRP A 329 -3.84 8.69 -11.03
CA TRP A 329 -4.68 7.85 -10.19
C TRP A 329 -6.08 7.57 -10.74
N CYS A 330 -6.69 8.52 -11.44
CA CYS A 330 -8.02 8.37 -12.05
C CYS A 330 -8.05 8.67 -13.56
N CYS A 331 -6.90 9.05 -14.11
CA CYS A 331 -6.71 9.55 -15.47
C CYS A 331 -7.66 10.69 -15.87
N GLY A 332 -8.18 11.44 -14.89
CA GLY A 332 -9.00 12.63 -15.11
C GLY A 332 -8.14 13.88 -15.27
N THR A 333 -8.70 14.91 -15.90
CA THR A 333 -8.00 16.18 -16.14
C THR A 333 -7.84 16.99 -14.86
N THR A 334 -6.69 17.65 -14.71
CA THR A 334 -6.44 18.63 -13.63
C THR A 334 -6.39 20.02 -14.24
N THR A 335 -6.74 21.04 -13.46
CA THR A 335 -6.45 22.42 -13.84
C THR A 335 -4.94 22.63 -13.90
N ASN A 336 -4.45 23.19 -15.01
CA ASN A 336 -3.09 23.73 -15.08
C ASN A 336 -3.08 25.07 -14.34
N GLN A 337 -1.95 25.40 -13.72
CA GLN A 337 -1.65 26.78 -13.33
C GLN A 337 -1.32 27.59 -14.56
#